data_AF-A0A453CIH7-F1
#
_entry.id   AF-A0A453CIH7-F1
#
_cell.length_a   1.000
_cell.length_b   1.000
_cell.length_c   1.000
_cell.angle_alpha   90.00
_cell.angle_beta   90.00
_cell.angle_gamma   90.00
#
_symmetry.space_group_name_H-M   'P 1'
#
loop_
_entity.id
_entity.type
_entity.pdbx_description
1 polymer ?
#
loop_
_entity_poly.entity_id
_entity_poly.type
_entity_poly.pdbx_seq_one_letter_code
_entity_poly.pdbx_strand_id
1 'polypeptide(L)'
;WDDQIILSGLYFYLAYAAIPSVRLMPMWETKGAIIMALLHAGPVEFLYYWFHRALHHHFLYSRYHSHHHASIVTEPITSVIHPFAEMLVYFLLFLIPMLIPILMGYGSILGIVLYVAYIDFMNNMGHCNFELLPKWIFQVFPPLKYLMYTPSYHSLHHTQFRTNYSLFMPFYDYIYNTMDKSTDELYERTLIGTEETPDVVHLTHMTTLQSTYHLRVGIASIASRPSDNPVWYVWMIWPMAWLSMVLAWIYGSSAFVVESLKLKKFKMQTWVIPRYNFQYGLIRERESINRLIEKAILDADVRGVKVLSLGLLNQAKQLNGNGELFTHKYPKLGVRLVDGSGLATAVVLKSIPSDTKHVFLCGGSSKVERAIATALCERGVQVIMNQKEYDMLKLRVSESSIAYLKFSSDETPQIWIGDIIDDKQQMGAPKGATFIPTSQFPLKRMRKDCTYLSSPAMKIPEAMQNVHTCENWLPRRVMSAWRIAGMVHALEGWDMHECGDDMMDIEKVWSAAIKHGFTPLSKA
;
A
#
# COMPACT_ATOMS: atom_id res chain seq x y z
N TRP A 1 -22.23 10.31 -2.49
CA TRP A 1 -21.53 10.25 -3.80
C TRP A 1 -22.51 9.95 -4.92
N ASP A 2 -23.29 8.87 -4.83
CA ASP A 2 -24.30 8.50 -5.85
C ASP A 2 -25.29 9.63 -6.15
N ASP A 3 -25.85 10.28 -5.13
CA ASP A 3 -26.80 11.39 -5.32
C ASP A 3 -26.21 12.54 -6.14
N GLN A 4 -24.94 12.88 -5.90
CA GLN A 4 -24.25 13.96 -6.59
C GLN A 4 -23.96 13.59 -8.05
N ILE A 5 -23.55 12.34 -8.32
CA ILE A 5 -23.31 11.86 -9.69
C ILE A 5 -24.60 11.83 -10.48
N ILE A 6 -25.66 11.28 -9.90
CA ILE A 6 -26.98 11.18 -10.55
C ILE A 6 -27.51 12.58 -10.84
N LEU A 7 -27.43 13.49 -9.86
CA LEU A 7 -27.88 14.88 -10.03
C LEU A 7 -27.06 15.61 -11.10
N SER A 8 -25.73 15.49 -11.08
CA SER A 8 -24.84 16.07 -12.11
C SER A 8 -25.19 15.54 -13.50
N GLY A 9 -25.37 14.23 -13.63
CA GLY A 9 -25.75 13.58 -14.89
C GLY A 9 -27.10 14.06 -15.42
N LEU A 10 -28.10 14.16 -14.55
CA LEU A 10 -29.42 14.70 -14.90
C LEU A 10 -29.30 16.14 -15.42
N TYR A 11 -28.53 17.00 -14.74
CA TYR A 11 -28.35 18.38 -15.18
C TYR A 11 -27.60 18.49 -16.51
N PHE A 12 -26.51 17.74 -16.71
CA PHE A 12 -25.81 17.74 -17.99
C PHE A 12 -26.71 17.26 -19.13
N TYR A 13 -27.53 16.24 -18.88
CA TYR A 13 -28.53 15.79 -19.83
C TYR A 13 -29.57 16.87 -20.15
N LEU A 14 -30.14 17.52 -19.13
CA LEU A 14 -31.10 18.61 -19.30
C LEU A 14 -30.49 19.81 -20.05
N ALA A 15 -29.26 20.19 -19.72
CA ALA A 15 -28.54 21.27 -20.40
C ALA A 15 -28.28 20.93 -21.87
N TYR A 16 -27.88 19.68 -22.16
CA TYR A 16 -27.70 19.19 -23.52
C TYR A 16 -29.02 19.17 -24.32
N ALA A 17 -30.12 18.78 -23.67
CA ALA A 17 -31.44 18.75 -24.28
C ALA A 17 -31.96 20.17 -24.56
N ALA A 18 -31.83 21.09 -23.61
CA ALA A 18 -32.48 22.40 -23.62
C ALA A 18 -31.67 23.52 -24.29
N ILE A 19 -30.33 23.44 -24.33
CA ILE A 19 -29.47 24.52 -24.83
C ILE A 19 -28.86 24.11 -26.18
N PRO A 20 -29.32 24.64 -27.33
CA PRO A 20 -28.80 24.26 -28.64
C PRO A 20 -27.29 24.46 -28.79
N SER A 21 -26.74 25.54 -28.22
CA SER A 21 -25.32 25.87 -28.26
C SER A 21 -24.43 24.79 -27.62
N VAL A 22 -24.96 24.02 -26.65
CA VAL A 22 -24.23 22.92 -26.01
C VAL A 22 -23.91 21.81 -27.01
N ARG A 23 -24.79 21.59 -28.00
CA ARG A 23 -24.63 20.52 -29.01
C ARG A 23 -23.56 20.81 -30.05
N LEU A 24 -23.18 22.09 -30.20
CA LEU A 24 -22.22 22.57 -31.20
C LEU A 24 -20.95 23.12 -30.55
N MET A 25 -20.72 22.85 -29.26
CA MET A 25 -19.55 23.37 -28.56
C MET A 25 -18.24 22.83 -29.17
N PRO A 26 -17.24 23.69 -29.41
CA PRO A 26 -15.91 23.24 -29.76
C PRO A 26 -15.28 22.46 -28.60
N MET A 27 -14.26 21.66 -28.93
CA MET A 27 -13.49 20.94 -27.91
C MET A 27 -12.79 21.90 -26.95
N TRP A 28 -12.27 23.04 -27.43
CA TRP A 28 -11.56 24.04 -26.63
C TRP A 28 -11.88 25.46 -27.11
N GLU A 29 -12.04 26.39 -26.17
CA GLU A 29 -12.16 27.82 -26.42
C GLU A 29 -11.50 28.60 -25.28
N THR A 30 -10.37 29.24 -25.58
CA THR A 30 -9.52 29.91 -24.58
C THR A 30 -10.24 31.09 -23.91
N LYS A 31 -11.03 31.87 -24.63
CA LYS A 31 -11.77 33.00 -24.03
C LYS A 31 -12.77 32.52 -22.99
N GLY A 32 -13.47 31.43 -23.29
CA GLY A 32 -14.39 30.79 -22.36
C GLY A 32 -13.71 30.29 -21.10
N ALA A 33 -12.55 29.64 -21.26
CA ALA A 33 -11.76 29.16 -20.12
C ALA A 33 -11.28 30.32 -19.21
N ILE A 34 -10.86 31.46 -19.78
CA ILE A 34 -10.48 32.65 -19.00
C ILE A 34 -11.69 33.23 -18.26
N ILE A 35 -12.82 33.39 -18.94
CA ILE A 35 -14.06 33.90 -18.32
C ILE A 35 -14.48 32.98 -17.17
N MET A 36 -14.45 31.66 -17.37
CA MET A 36 -14.75 30.66 -16.35
C MET A 36 -13.84 30.80 -15.13
N ALA A 37 -12.53 30.93 -15.32
CA ALA A 37 -11.58 31.13 -14.22
C ALA A 37 -11.86 32.42 -13.43
N LEU A 38 -12.16 33.53 -14.11
CA LEU A 38 -12.49 34.82 -13.48
C LEU A 38 -13.82 34.76 -12.72
N LEU A 39 -14.83 34.10 -13.30
CA LEU A 39 -16.13 33.90 -12.64
C LEU A 39 -16.01 33.02 -11.40
N HIS A 40 -15.13 32.03 -11.44
CA HIS A 40 -14.83 31.21 -10.27
C HIS A 40 -14.16 32.06 -9.17
N ALA A 41 -13.00 32.65 -9.49
CA ALA A 41 -12.18 33.40 -8.54
C ALA A 41 -12.88 34.62 -7.92
N GLY A 42 -13.83 35.23 -8.65
CA GLY A 42 -14.59 36.38 -8.16
C GLY A 42 -15.99 35.98 -7.63
N PRO A 43 -17.03 36.01 -8.48
CA PRO A 43 -18.42 35.77 -8.07
C PRO A 43 -18.65 34.48 -7.28
N VAL A 44 -18.10 33.34 -7.71
CA VAL A 44 -18.36 32.06 -7.04
C VAL A 44 -17.76 32.03 -5.65
N GLU A 45 -16.48 32.37 -5.50
CA GLU A 45 -15.81 32.44 -4.20
C GLU A 45 -16.53 33.42 -3.25
N PHE A 46 -16.95 34.58 -3.75
CA PHE A 46 -17.67 35.58 -2.94
C PHE A 46 -19.03 35.05 -2.44
N LEU A 47 -19.84 34.51 -3.35
CA LEU A 47 -21.17 34.00 -3.02
C LEU A 47 -21.07 32.78 -2.11
N TYR A 48 -20.09 31.89 -2.35
CA TYR A 48 -19.81 30.77 -1.47
C TYR A 48 -19.49 31.25 -0.06
N TYR A 49 -18.53 32.16 0.08
CA TYR A 49 -18.06 32.64 1.39
C TYR A 49 -19.23 33.10 2.28
N TRP A 50 -20.12 33.93 1.74
CA TRP A 50 -21.26 34.43 2.49
C TRP A 50 -22.31 33.37 2.77
N PHE A 51 -22.59 32.49 1.81
CA PHE A 51 -23.53 31.39 2.01
C PHE A 51 -23.01 30.41 3.06
N HIS A 52 -21.74 30.01 2.97
CA HIS A 52 -21.10 29.14 3.92
C HIS A 52 -21.07 29.75 5.33
N ARG A 53 -20.71 31.03 5.45
CA ARG A 53 -20.81 31.74 6.73
C ARG A 53 -22.24 31.77 7.28
N ALA A 54 -23.25 31.91 6.43
CA ALA A 54 -24.66 31.82 6.83
C ALA A 54 -25.04 30.40 7.29
N LEU A 55 -24.51 29.35 6.64
CA LEU A 55 -24.69 27.97 7.08
C LEU A 55 -24.19 27.72 8.50
N HIS A 56 -23.18 28.47 8.96
CA HIS A 56 -22.69 28.43 10.35
C HIS A 56 -23.54 29.22 11.35
N HIS A 57 -24.61 29.88 10.90
CA HIS A 57 -25.63 30.40 11.80
C HIS A 57 -26.44 29.26 12.42
N HIS A 58 -26.73 29.33 13.72
CA HIS A 58 -27.29 28.24 14.53
C HIS A 58 -28.46 27.47 13.88
N PHE A 59 -29.38 28.19 13.20
CA PHE A 59 -30.54 27.60 12.53
C PHE A 59 -30.16 26.73 11.32
N LEU A 60 -29.30 27.25 10.44
CA LEU A 60 -28.87 26.54 9.23
C LEU A 60 -27.84 25.45 9.57
N TYR A 61 -26.98 25.71 10.56
CA TYR A 61 -25.98 24.74 10.99
C TYR A 61 -26.63 23.46 11.48
N SER A 62 -27.56 23.57 12.44
CA SER A 62 -28.24 22.40 13.03
C SER A 62 -29.04 21.57 12.01
N ARG A 63 -29.50 22.16 10.91
CA ARG A 63 -30.39 21.51 9.93
C ARG A 63 -29.71 21.05 8.65
N TYR A 64 -28.67 21.77 8.22
CA TYR A 64 -28.06 21.56 6.91
C TYR A 64 -26.56 21.24 7.05
N HIS A 65 -25.82 22.01 7.84
CA HIS A 65 -24.36 21.94 7.76
C HIS A 65 -23.67 21.09 8.85
N SER A 66 -24.35 20.78 9.95
CA SER A 66 -23.76 20.05 11.09
C SER A 66 -23.35 18.61 10.75
N HIS A 67 -24.02 17.96 9.80
CA HIS A 67 -23.65 16.59 9.40
C HIS A 67 -22.33 16.54 8.63
N HIS A 68 -22.07 17.54 7.78
CA HIS A 68 -20.77 17.71 7.12
C HIS A 68 -19.63 17.83 8.14
N HIS A 69 -19.88 18.63 9.18
CA HIS A 69 -18.98 18.89 10.31
C HIS A 69 -18.89 17.76 11.34
N ALA A 70 -19.70 16.71 11.22
CA ALA A 70 -19.57 15.53 12.09
C ALA A 70 -18.23 14.81 11.88
N SER A 71 -17.58 15.03 10.73
CA SER A 71 -16.27 14.51 10.37
C SER A 71 -15.16 15.50 10.73
N ILE A 72 -14.90 15.69 12.04
CA ILE A 72 -13.88 16.63 12.54
C ILE A 72 -12.49 16.31 11.95
N VAL A 73 -12.16 15.03 11.86
CA VAL A 73 -11.05 14.56 11.02
C VAL A 73 -11.64 14.28 9.65
N THR A 74 -11.42 15.20 8.72
CA THR A 74 -12.01 15.12 7.38
C THR A 74 -11.41 13.95 6.60
N GLU A 75 -12.22 13.33 5.76
CA GLU A 75 -11.76 12.40 4.73
C GLU A 75 -12.26 12.93 3.37
N PRO A 76 -11.67 12.53 2.22
CA PRO A 76 -12.13 13.03 0.92
C PRO A 76 -13.64 12.86 0.70
N ILE A 77 -14.26 11.83 1.27
CA ILE A 77 -15.71 11.61 1.21
C ILE A 77 -16.53 12.68 1.94
N THR A 78 -15.98 13.31 2.99
CA THR A 78 -16.61 14.43 3.71
C THR A 78 -16.95 15.58 2.76
N SER A 79 -16.12 15.78 1.73
CA SER A 79 -16.25 16.85 0.74
C SER A 79 -17.57 16.81 -0.06
N VAL A 80 -18.26 15.67 -0.08
CA VAL A 80 -19.50 15.46 -0.85
C VAL A 80 -20.71 15.15 0.03
N ILE A 81 -20.55 15.15 1.35
CA ILE A 81 -21.64 14.86 2.30
C ILE A 81 -22.30 16.18 2.70
N HIS A 82 -23.38 16.51 1.99
CA HIS A 82 -24.23 17.66 2.28
C HIS A 82 -25.71 17.27 2.13
N PRO A 83 -26.62 17.82 2.94
CA PRO A 83 -28.05 17.64 2.71
C PRO A 83 -28.49 18.21 1.36
N PHE A 84 -29.57 17.66 0.80
CA PHE A 84 -30.00 17.93 -0.56
C PHE A 84 -30.14 19.43 -0.90
N ALA A 85 -30.68 20.24 0.00
CA ALA A 85 -30.85 21.68 -0.24
C ALA A 85 -29.52 22.43 -0.32
N GLU A 86 -28.57 22.11 0.56
CA GLU A 86 -27.22 22.68 0.54
C GLU A 86 -26.48 22.26 -0.74
N MET A 87 -26.59 20.98 -1.10
CA MET A 87 -26.08 20.44 -2.35
C MET A 87 -26.65 21.19 -3.57
N LEU A 88 -27.96 21.44 -3.62
CA LEU A 88 -28.60 22.18 -4.70
C LEU A 88 -28.05 23.60 -4.85
N VAL A 89 -27.84 24.32 -3.75
CA VAL A 89 -27.26 25.69 -3.77
C VAL A 89 -25.83 25.65 -4.29
N TYR A 90 -25.00 24.71 -3.84
CA TYR A 90 -23.64 24.54 -4.35
C TYR A 90 -23.63 24.19 -5.84
N PHE A 91 -24.54 23.33 -6.30
CA PHE A 91 -24.68 23.03 -7.73
C PHE A 91 -25.02 24.27 -8.56
N LEU A 92 -26.01 25.05 -8.14
CA LEU A 92 -26.39 26.30 -8.82
C LEU A 92 -25.23 27.29 -8.86
N LEU A 93 -24.47 27.38 -7.78
CA LEU A 93 -23.29 28.23 -7.70
C LEU A 93 -22.21 27.79 -8.68
N PHE A 94 -21.87 26.50 -8.73
CA PHE A 94 -20.86 25.96 -9.64
C PHE A 94 -21.31 25.93 -11.10
N LEU A 95 -22.61 26.04 -11.39
CA LEU A 95 -23.11 26.21 -12.76
C LEU A 95 -22.76 27.58 -13.35
N ILE A 96 -22.53 28.62 -12.54
CA ILE A 96 -22.28 29.98 -13.03
C ILE A 96 -21.07 30.02 -14.00
N PRO A 97 -19.88 29.49 -13.65
CA PRO A 97 -18.71 29.57 -14.53
C PRO A 97 -18.81 28.66 -15.74
N MET A 98 -19.74 27.69 -15.74
CA MET A 98 -20.01 26.83 -16.90
C MET A 98 -21.02 27.46 -17.86
N LEU A 99 -22.16 27.93 -17.34
CA LEU A 99 -23.26 28.44 -18.16
C LEU A 99 -22.95 29.79 -18.81
N ILE A 100 -22.29 30.72 -18.10
CA ILE A 100 -22.04 32.06 -18.65
C ILE A 100 -21.20 32.01 -19.94
N PRO A 101 -20.05 31.31 -19.99
CA PRO A 101 -19.31 31.16 -21.24
C PRO A 101 -20.13 30.51 -22.36
N ILE A 102 -20.96 29.50 -22.05
CA ILE A 102 -21.83 28.84 -23.03
C ILE A 102 -22.83 29.85 -23.62
N LEU A 103 -23.49 30.63 -22.77
CA LEU A 103 -24.48 31.63 -23.18
C LEU A 103 -23.85 32.78 -23.98
N MET A 104 -22.58 33.11 -23.70
CA MET A 104 -21.80 34.09 -24.47
C MET A 104 -21.26 33.54 -25.80
N GLY A 105 -21.49 32.25 -26.11
CA GLY A 105 -20.95 31.60 -27.31
C GLY A 105 -19.47 31.23 -27.23
N TYR A 106 -18.87 31.24 -26.03
CA TYR A 106 -17.48 30.86 -25.77
C TYR A 106 -17.34 29.54 -25.01
N GLY A 107 -18.41 28.75 -24.90
CA GLY A 107 -18.38 27.46 -24.20
C GLY A 107 -17.46 26.44 -24.89
N SER A 108 -16.84 25.54 -24.11
CA SER A 108 -16.07 24.41 -24.66
C SER A 108 -16.20 23.16 -23.80
N ILE A 109 -16.13 22.01 -24.46
CA ILE A 109 -16.28 20.70 -23.80
C ILE A 109 -15.17 20.47 -22.80
N LEU A 110 -13.90 20.65 -23.21
CA LEU A 110 -12.76 20.41 -22.33
C LEU A 110 -12.69 21.43 -21.19
N GLY A 111 -13.11 22.68 -21.41
CA GLY A 111 -13.19 23.69 -20.35
C GLY A 111 -14.14 23.27 -19.21
N ILE A 112 -15.33 22.76 -19.56
CA ILE A 112 -16.30 22.24 -18.59
C ILE A 112 -15.72 21.04 -17.82
N VAL A 113 -15.14 20.07 -18.54
CA VAL A 113 -14.55 18.87 -17.93
C VAL A 113 -13.43 19.25 -16.97
N LEU A 114 -12.52 20.14 -17.38
CA LEU A 114 -11.42 20.61 -16.52
C LEU A 114 -11.92 21.38 -15.31
N TYR A 115 -12.97 22.18 -15.44
CA TYR A 115 -13.55 22.91 -14.32
C TYR A 115 -14.21 21.99 -13.30
N VAL A 116 -15.00 21.01 -13.74
CA VAL A 116 -15.58 19.99 -12.85
C VAL A 116 -14.47 19.21 -12.15
N ALA A 117 -13.43 18.79 -12.89
CA ALA A 117 -12.28 18.12 -12.31
C ALA A 117 -11.52 19.00 -11.30
N TYR A 118 -11.41 20.31 -11.55
CA TYR A 118 -10.81 21.28 -10.63
C TYR A 118 -11.61 21.41 -9.33
N ILE A 119 -12.94 21.58 -9.41
CA ILE A 119 -13.80 21.65 -8.22
C ILE A 119 -13.65 20.37 -7.37
N ASP A 120 -13.75 19.21 -8.02
CA ASP A 120 -13.65 17.93 -7.33
C ASP A 120 -12.25 17.74 -6.71
N PHE A 121 -11.18 18.02 -7.46
CA PHE A 121 -9.81 17.93 -6.96
C PHE A 121 -9.61 18.84 -5.75
N MET A 122 -9.94 20.13 -5.88
CA MET A 122 -9.73 21.11 -4.81
C MET A 122 -10.53 20.76 -3.56
N ASN A 123 -11.78 20.33 -3.71
CA ASN A 123 -12.62 19.97 -2.58
C ASN A 123 -12.12 18.70 -1.88
N ASN A 124 -11.74 17.66 -2.62
CA ASN A 124 -11.13 16.46 -2.05
C ASN A 124 -9.78 16.75 -1.38
N MET A 125 -8.97 17.64 -1.98
CA MET A 125 -7.70 18.10 -1.42
C MET A 125 -7.91 18.76 -0.06
N GLY A 126 -8.88 19.67 0.08
CA GLY A 126 -9.19 20.30 1.37
C GLY A 126 -9.60 19.31 2.46
N HIS A 127 -10.27 18.23 2.09
CA HIS A 127 -10.81 17.25 3.05
C HIS A 127 -9.93 16.01 3.22
N CYS A 128 -8.77 15.89 2.55
CA CYS A 128 -7.98 14.66 2.60
C CYS A 128 -7.23 14.45 3.93
N ASN A 129 -7.17 15.49 4.79
CA ASN A 129 -6.46 15.49 6.07
C ASN A 129 -4.98 15.07 5.93
N PHE A 130 -4.37 15.39 4.79
CA PHE A 130 -2.97 15.15 4.48
C PHE A 130 -2.39 16.36 3.75
N GLU A 131 -1.35 16.97 4.31
CA GLU A 131 -0.72 18.14 3.69
C GLU A 131 0.13 17.72 2.49
N LEU A 132 -0.29 18.14 1.30
CA LEU A 132 0.30 17.76 0.01
C LEU A 132 0.97 18.92 -0.70
N LEU A 133 0.79 20.16 -0.22
CA LEU A 133 1.34 21.35 -0.86
C LEU A 133 2.71 21.69 -0.26
N PRO A 134 3.82 21.51 -1.01
CA PRO A 134 5.13 21.79 -0.49
C PRO A 134 5.39 23.30 -0.40
N LYS A 135 6.16 23.69 0.62
CA LYS A 135 6.46 25.09 0.97
C LYS A 135 7.04 25.92 -0.19
N TRP A 136 7.83 25.30 -1.07
CA TRP A 136 8.48 26.00 -2.17
C TRP A 136 7.48 26.65 -3.15
N ILE A 137 6.27 26.10 -3.31
CA ILE A 137 5.27 26.66 -4.22
C ILE A 137 4.86 28.07 -3.74
N PHE A 138 4.61 28.22 -2.45
CA PHE A 138 4.27 29.52 -1.83
C PHE A 138 5.48 30.46 -1.75
N GLN A 139 6.71 29.95 -1.79
CA GLN A 139 7.92 30.79 -1.86
C GLN A 139 8.14 31.33 -3.28
N VAL A 140 7.90 30.52 -4.30
CA VAL A 140 8.04 30.90 -5.71
C VAL A 140 6.94 31.88 -6.13
N PHE A 141 5.70 31.67 -5.68
CA PHE A 141 4.58 32.58 -5.95
C PHE A 141 3.79 32.88 -4.66
N PRO A 142 4.26 33.84 -3.83
CA PRO A 142 3.61 34.21 -2.57
C PRO A 142 2.11 34.56 -2.65
N PRO A 143 1.61 35.23 -3.71
CA PRO A 143 0.19 35.50 -3.84
C PRO A 143 -0.69 34.24 -3.86
N LEU A 144 -0.14 33.06 -4.19
CA LEU A 144 -0.90 31.81 -4.22
C LEU A 144 -1.56 31.49 -2.87
N LYS A 145 -0.96 31.90 -1.76
CA LYS A 145 -1.51 31.71 -0.42
C LYS A 145 -2.94 32.24 -0.27
N TYR A 146 -3.29 33.29 -1.01
CA TYR A 146 -4.62 33.90 -0.99
C TYR A 146 -5.57 33.29 -2.03
N LEU A 147 -5.02 32.67 -3.07
CA LEU A 147 -5.76 32.12 -4.22
C LEU A 147 -5.94 30.60 -4.14
N MET A 148 -5.35 29.94 -3.14
CA MET A 148 -5.42 28.51 -2.97
C MET A 148 -5.20 28.14 -1.50
N TYR A 149 -6.22 27.55 -0.90
CA TYR A 149 -6.17 26.99 0.44
C TYR A 149 -5.40 25.68 0.48
N THR A 150 -5.01 25.27 1.69
CA THR A 150 -4.34 24.00 1.95
C THR A 150 -5.27 23.04 2.71
N PRO A 151 -5.00 21.72 2.69
CA PRO A 151 -5.67 20.76 3.57
C PRO A 151 -5.64 21.20 5.04
N SER A 152 -4.49 21.74 5.50
CA SER A 152 -4.34 22.25 6.87
C SER A 152 -5.29 23.43 7.18
N TYR A 153 -5.44 24.35 6.23
CA TYR A 153 -6.38 25.48 6.34
C TYR A 153 -7.81 25.01 6.56
N HIS A 154 -8.25 24.04 5.75
CA HIS A 154 -9.62 23.53 5.81
C HIS A 154 -9.88 22.64 7.02
N SER A 155 -8.89 21.87 7.44
CA SER A 155 -8.98 21.09 8.68
C SER A 155 -9.25 21.98 9.90
N LEU A 156 -8.68 23.20 9.94
CA LEU A 156 -9.01 24.19 10.98
C LEU A 156 -10.47 24.64 10.94
N HIS A 157 -11.06 24.76 9.75
CA HIS A 157 -12.47 25.06 9.63
C HIS A 157 -13.35 23.98 10.31
N HIS A 158 -13.05 22.71 10.05
CA HIS A 158 -13.77 21.56 10.63
C HIS A 158 -13.50 21.32 12.13
N THR A 159 -12.48 21.96 12.70
CA THR A 159 -12.15 21.82 14.13
C THR A 159 -12.55 23.03 14.96
N GLN A 160 -12.45 24.25 14.41
CA GLN A 160 -12.79 25.49 15.10
C GLN A 160 -14.20 26.00 14.77
N PHE A 161 -14.80 25.54 13.66
CA PHE A 161 -16.14 25.87 13.15
C PHE A 161 -16.43 27.35 12.83
N ARG A 162 -15.63 28.29 13.36
CA ARG A 162 -15.89 29.73 13.28
C ARG A 162 -14.83 30.53 12.53
N THR A 163 -14.01 29.85 11.76
CA THR A 163 -12.89 30.42 11.01
C THR A 163 -12.83 29.78 9.63
N ASN A 164 -12.07 30.37 8.71
CA ASN A 164 -11.70 29.75 7.42
C ASN A 164 -12.94 29.35 6.57
N TYR A 165 -13.79 30.31 6.20
CA TYR A 165 -15.05 30.08 5.47
C TYR A 165 -14.94 30.07 3.94
N SER A 166 -13.82 30.51 3.36
CA SER A 166 -13.56 30.51 1.93
C SER A 166 -13.71 29.12 1.31
N LEU A 167 -14.11 29.07 0.03
CA LEU A 167 -14.20 27.81 -0.71
C LEU A 167 -12.81 27.27 -1.01
N PHE A 168 -12.12 27.88 -1.98
CA PHE A 168 -10.76 27.50 -2.36
C PHE A 168 -9.76 28.65 -2.25
N MET A 169 -10.24 29.89 -2.23
CA MET A 169 -9.39 31.08 -2.15
C MET A 169 -9.52 31.75 -0.76
N PRO A 170 -8.54 31.60 0.15
CA PRO A 170 -8.54 32.23 1.48
C PRO A 170 -8.69 33.76 1.48
N PHE A 171 -8.57 34.40 0.32
CA PHE A 171 -8.72 35.84 0.10
C PHE A 171 -9.82 36.51 0.94
N TYR A 172 -11.03 35.96 0.98
CA TYR A 172 -12.14 36.57 1.73
C TYR A 172 -12.01 36.43 3.26
N ASP A 173 -11.43 35.34 3.76
CA ASP A 173 -11.12 35.21 5.18
C ASP A 173 -10.06 36.22 5.65
N TYR A 174 -9.13 36.61 4.78
CA TYR A 174 -8.21 37.70 5.05
C TYR A 174 -8.91 39.07 5.06
N ILE A 175 -9.79 39.34 4.09
CA ILE A 175 -10.54 40.61 4.02
C ILE A 175 -11.43 40.81 5.24
N TYR A 176 -12.16 39.77 5.62
CA TYR A 176 -13.15 39.84 6.70
C TYR A 176 -12.60 39.40 8.06
N ASN A 177 -11.29 39.14 8.16
CA ASN A 177 -10.60 38.76 9.38
C ASN A 177 -11.23 37.52 10.07
N THR A 178 -11.56 36.51 9.26
CA THR A 178 -12.09 35.21 9.72
C THR A 178 -11.08 34.08 9.56
N MET A 179 -9.83 34.38 9.21
CA MET A 179 -8.75 33.40 9.13
C MET A 179 -8.27 32.97 10.52
N ASP A 180 -8.10 31.66 10.75
CA ASP A 180 -7.62 31.13 12.02
C ASP A 180 -6.14 31.44 12.26
N LYS A 181 -5.82 32.04 13.41
CA LYS A 181 -4.46 32.49 13.74
C LYS A 181 -3.40 31.38 13.71
N SER A 182 -3.80 30.12 13.91
CA SER A 182 -2.91 28.96 13.91
C SER A 182 -2.69 28.34 12.52
N THR A 183 -3.33 28.87 11.47
CA THR A 183 -3.24 28.34 10.08
C THR A 183 -1.81 28.12 9.61
N ASP A 184 -0.96 29.15 9.74
CA ASP A 184 0.42 29.08 9.26
C ASP A 184 1.27 28.11 10.11
N GLU A 185 1.07 28.13 11.43
CA GLU A 185 1.77 27.24 12.36
C GLU A 185 1.40 25.77 12.12
N LEU A 186 0.10 25.49 11.91
CA LEU A 186 -0.37 24.15 11.61
C LEU A 186 0.21 23.64 10.29
N TYR A 187 0.18 24.46 9.23
CA TYR A 187 0.78 24.11 7.94
C TYR A 187 2.26 23.73 8.09
N GLU A 188 3.06 24.57 8.73
CA GLU A 188 4.49 24.30 8.93
C GLU A 188 4.73 23.04 9.79
N ARG A 189 3.95 22.85 10.85
CA ARG A 189 4.05 21.66 11.71
C ARG A 189 3.70 20.37 10.96
N THR A 190 2.69 20.39 10.09
CA THR A 190 2.29 19.21 9.31
C THR A 190 3.34 18.81 8.28
N LEU A 191 4.09 19.76 7.71
CA LEU A 191 5.19 19.49 6.78
C LEU A 191 6.40 18.83 7.45
N ILE A 192 6.67 19.16 8.71
CA ILE A 192 7.73 18.51 9.50
C ILE A 192 7.30 17.08 9.88
N GLY A 193 6.00 16.91 10.15
CA GLY A 193 5.41 15.65 10.59
C GLY A 193 5.71 15.34 12.07
N THR A 194 4.86 14.51 12.68
CA THR A 194 5.19 13.86 13.94
C THR A 194 5.81 12.51 13.62
N GLU A 195 7.13 12.38 13.68
CA GLU A 195 7.79 11.09 13.48
C GLU A 195 7.45 10.15 14.65
N GLU A 196 6.39 9.36 14.50
CA GLU A 196 6.18 8.22 15.37
C GLU A 196 7.24 7.15 15.02
N THR A 197 8.15 6.88 15.94
CA THR A 197 9.16 5.83 15.82
C THR A 197 8.47 4.45 15.92
N PRO A 198 8.41 3.65 14.84
CA PRO A 198 7.83 2.32 14.92
C PRO A 198 8.80 1.36 15.63
N ASP A 199 8.27 0.36 16.34
CA ASP A 199 9.08 -0.72 16.89
C ASP A 199 9.59 -1.65 15.79
N VAL A 200 8.78 -1.87 14.74
CA VAL A 200 9.08 -2.79 13.63
C VAL A 200 8.81 -2.15 12.29
N VAL A 201 9.71 -2.35 11.34
CA VAL A 201 9.53 -2.01 9.93
C VAL A 201 9.52 -3.29 9.09
N HIS A 202 8.55 -3.42 8.19
CA HIS A 202 8.57 -4.42 7.12
C HIS A 202 8.87 -3.73 5.79
N LEU A 203 10.03 -4.03 5.22
CA LEU A 203 10.50 -3.44 3.97
C LEU A 203 10.09 -4.32 2.79
N THR A 204 9.18 -3.85 1.96
CA THR A 204 8.67 -4.57 0.79
C THR A 204 8.86 -3.76 -0.49
N HIS A 205 8.38 -4.27 -1.62
CA HIS A 205 8.40 -3.59 -2.90
C HIS A 205 7.18 -3.98 -3.74
N MET A 206 6.93 -3.25 -4.83
CA MET A 206 5.81 -3.58 -5.72
C MET A 206 6.13 -4.83 -6.53
N THR A 207 5.11 -5.65 -6.79
CA THR A 207 5.29 -6.93 -7.48
C THR A 207 5.02 -6.78 -8.97
N THR A 208 3.76 -6.56 -9.32
CA THR A 208 3.30 -6.28 -10.69
C THR A 208 2.94 -4.82 -10.85
N LEU A 209 2.71 -4.36 -12.09
CA LEU A 209 2.26 -2.99 -12.34
C LEU A 209 0.99 -2.63 -11.55
N GLN A 210 0.05 -3.58 -11.48
CA GLN A 210 -1.22 -3.42 -10.78
C GLN A 210 -1.10 -3.41 -9.26
N SER A 211 0.01 -3.93 -8.70
CA SER A 211 0.22 -3.97 -7.23
C SER A 211 0.21 -2.58 -6.58
N THR A 212 0.48 -1.52 -7.33
CA THR A 212 0.34 -0.12 -6.91
C THR A 212 -1.06 0.18 -6.36
N TYR A 213 -2.11 -0.39 -6.97
CA TYR A 213 -3.49 -0.20 -6.53
C TYR A 213 -3.87 -1.00 -5.29
N HIS A 214 -3.06 -2.00 -4.94
CA HIS A 214 -3.21 -2.78 -3.73
C HIS A 214 -2.49 -2.17 -2.52
N LEU A 215 -1.74 -1.08 -2.72
CA LEU A 215 -1.24 -0.25 -1.63
C LEU A 215 -2.40 0.55 -1.02
N ARG A 216 -2.33 0.85 0.29
CA ARG A 216 -3.35 1.66 0.97
C ARG A 216 -3.55 3.04 0.35
N VAL A 217 -2.48 3.62 -0.19
CA VAL A 217 -2.47 4.92 -0.89
C VAL A 217 -3.22 4.86 -2.23
N GLY A 218 -3.39 3.66 -2.81
CA GLY A 218 -4.11 3.44 -4.05
C GLY A 218 -5.64 3.48 -3.84
N ILE A 219 -6.31 2.39 -4.20
CA ILE A 219 -7.78 2.32 -4.14
C ILE A 219 -8.15 1.38 -2.99
N ALA A 220 -8.72 1.93 -1.91
CA ALA A 220 -9.02 1.17 -0.69
C ALA A 220 -9.85 -0.10 -0.94
N SER A 221 -10.82 -0.05 -1.86
CA SER A 221 -11.63 -1.22 -2.24
C SER A 221 -10.81 -2.33 -2.91
N ILE A 222 -9.83 -1.96 -3.73
CA ILE A 222 -8.89 -2.90 -4.36
C ILE A 222 -7.87 -3.41 -3.35
N ALA A 223 -7.28 -2.51 -2.55
CA ALA A 223 -6.29 -2.83 -1.53
C ALA A 223 -6.83 -3.76 -0.44
N SER A 224 -8.15 -3.74 -0.18
CA SER A 224 -8.81 -4.68 0.71
C SER A 224 -8.96 -6.12 0.17
N ARG A 225 -8.59 -6.34 -1.10
CA ARG A 225 -8.68 -7.64 -1.80
C ARG A 225 -7.29 -8.16 -2.19
N PRO A 226 -7.09 -9.48 -2.21
CA PRO A 226 -5.89 -10.10 -2.74
C PRO A 226 -5.61 -9.71 -4.20
N SER A 227 -4.32 -9.58 -4.55
CA SER A 227 -3.87 -9.17 -5.89
C SER A 227 -4.08 -10.23 -6.98
N ASP A 228 -4.35 -11.48 -6.61
CA ASP A 228 -4.68 -12.56 -7.53
C ASP A 228 -6.16 -12.57 -7.97
N ASN A 229 -6.97 -11.65 -7.42
CA ASN A 229 -8.36 -11.43 -7.81
C ASN A 229 -8.53 -10.07 -8.53
N PRO A 230 -8.08 -9.96 -9.79
CA PRO A 230 -8.08 -8.70 -10.53
C PRO A 230 -9.51 -8.25 -10.83
N VAL A 231 -9.80 -6.98 -10.56
CA VAL A 231 -11.08 -6.37 -10.92
C VAL A 231 -11.02 -5.84 -12.35
N TRP A 232 -12.06 -6.07 -13.15
CA TRP A 232 -12.04 -5.77 -14.60
C TRP A 232 -11.66 -4.31 -14.93
N TYR A 233 -12.11 -3.35 -14.12
CA TYR A 233 -11.85 -1.92 -14.36
C TYR A 233 -10.41 -1.50 -14.01
N VAL A 234 -9.61 -2.36 -13.34
CA VAL A 234 -8.17 -2.12 -13.14
C VAL A 234 -7.45 -2.02 -14.48
N TRP A 235 -7.94 -2.72 -15.49
CA TRP A 235 -7.49 -2.54 -16.86
C TRP A 235 -7.76 -1.11 -17.35
N MET A 236 -8.94 -0.52 -17.14
CA MET A 236 -9.18 0.86 -17.61
C MET A 236 -8.20 1.89 -17.03
N ILE A 237 -7.75 1.68 -15.79
CA ILE A 237 -6.81 2.57 -15.11
C ILE A 237 -5.34 2.13 -15.25
N TRP A 238 -5.02 1.11 -16.07
CA TRP A 238 -3.64 0.64 -16.26
C TRP A 238 -2.63 1.74 -16.67
N PRO A 239 -2.99 2.78 -17.48
CA PRO A 239 -2.05 3.83 -17.85
C PRO A 239 -1.54 4.64 -16.64
N MET A 240 -2.39 4.82 -15.61
CA MET A 240 -1.99 5.53 -14.40
C MET A 240 -1.02 4.72 -13.55
N ALA A 241 -1.15 3.38 -13.54
CA ALA A 241 -0.18 2.52 -12.89
C ALA A 241 1.17 2.56 -13.62
N TRP A 242 1.15 2.57 -14.96
CA TRP A 242 2.36 2.75 -15.77
C TRP A 242 3.04 4.09 -15.48
N LEU A 243 2.28 5.18 -15.48
CA LEU A 243 2.82 6.49 -15.16
C LEU A 243 3.40 6.53 -13.74
N SER A 244 2.69 5.97 -12.76
CA SER A 244 3.16 5.84 -11.38
C SER A 244 4.46 5.06 -11.30
N MET A 245 4.59 3.95 -12.03
CA MET A 245 5.83 3.17 -12.08
C MET A 245 6.98 3.99 -12.65
N VAL A 246 6.77 4.71 -13.75
CA VAL A 246 7.81 5.55 -14.38
C VAL A 246 8.25 6.66 -13.44
N LEU A 247 7.30 7.36 -12.80
CA LEU A 247 7.60 8.41 -11.83
C LEU A 247 8.34 7.86 -10.61
N ALA A 248 7.90 6.72 -10.07
CA ALA A 248 8.57 6.04 -8.97
C ALA A 248 9.99 5.58 -9.36
N TRP A 249 10.20 5.17 -10.61
CA TRP A 249 11.53 4.79 -11.08
C TRP A 249 12.47 5.99 -11.17
N ILE A 250 12.01 7.09 -11.77
CA ILE A 250 12.82 8.31 -12.00
C ILE A 250 13.08 9.07 -10.70
N TYR A 251 12.04 9.29 -9.89
CA TYR A 251 12.10 10.18 -8.73
C TYR A 251 12.18 9.44 -7.39
N GLY A 252 11.90 8.13 -7.37
CA GLY A 252 11.93 7.31 -6.15
C GLY A 252 13.35 7.12 -5.63
N SER A 253 13.69 7.90 -4.59
CA SER A 253 15.02 7.97 -3.97
C SER A 253 15.06 7.48 -2.52
N SER A 254 13.91 7.04 -1.98
CA SER A 254 13.80 6.45 -0.65
C SER A 254 12.59 5.52 -0.57
N ALA A 255 12.57 4.65 0.44
CA ALA A 255 11.36 3.95 0.80
C ALA A 255 10.33 4.92 1.41
N PHE A 256 9.04 4.61 1.27
CA PHE A 256 7.96 5.40 1.84
C PHE A 256 6.99 4.52 2.62
N VAL A 257 6.35 5.11 3.64
CA VAL A 257 5.40 4.40 4.51
C VAL A 257 4.08 4.23 3.78
N VAL A 258 3.57 3.00 3.70
CA VAL A 258 2.26 2.71 3.08
C VAL A 258 1.22 2.22 4.08
N GLU A 259 1.66 1.71 5.22
CA GLU A 259 0.77 1.12 6.22
C GLU A 259 1.39 1.31 7.61
N SER A 260 0.54 1.61 8.58
CA SER A 260 0.88 1.64 10.01
C SER A 260 -0.08 0.74 10.76
N LEU A 261 0.47 -0.25 11.47
CA LEU A 261 -0.24 -1.27 12.22
C LEU A 261 0.06 -1.15 13.71
N LYS A 262 -0.88 -1.60 14.52
CA LYS A 262 -0.73 -1.62 15.98
C LYS A 262 -1.12 -2.97 16.54
N LEU A 263 -0.27 -3.53 17.40
CA LEU A 263 -0.56 -4.72 18.18
C LEU A 263 -0.27 -4.41 19.65
N LYS A 264 -1.33 -4.23 20.45
CA LYS A 264 -1.22 -3.76 21.85
C LYS A 264 -0.45 -2.43 21.92
N LYS A 265 0.77 -2.44 22.46
CA LYS A 265 1.66 -1.26 22.56
C LYS A 265 2.66 -1.17 21.41
N PHE A 266 2.84 -2.23 20.63
CA PHE A 266 3.81 -2.27 19.54
C PHE A 266 3.27 -1.56 18.30
N LYS A 267 4.08 -0.64 17.78
CA LYS A 267 3.81 0.08 16.53
C LYS A 267 4.64 -0.53 15.41
N MET A 268 4.01 -0.78 14.28
CA MET A 268 4.66 -1.42 13.13
C MET A 268 4.35 -0.63 11.87
N GLN A 269 5.29 -0.56 10.95
CA GLN A 269 5.11 0.10 9.66
C GLN A 269 5.52 -0.79 8.50
N THR A 270 4.86 -0.61 7.37
CA THR A 270 5.28 -1.21 6.09
C THR A 270 5.88 -0.11 5.24
N TRP A 271 7.13 -0.30 4.83
CA TRP A 271 7.84 0.61 3.95
C TRP A 271 7.97 -0.04 2.57
N VAL A 272 7.67 0.72 1.52
CA VAL A 272 7.74 0.23 0.14
C VAL A 272 8.91 0.91 -0.55
N ILE A 273 9.79 0.09 -1.13
CA ILE A 273 10.81 0.56 -2.07
C ILE A 273 10.10 0.84 -3.40
N PRO A 274 10.32 2.00 -4.03
CA PRO A 274 9.69 2.41 -5.29
C PRO A 274 10.21 1.61 -6.51
N ARG A 275 10.26 0.28 -6.42
CA ARG A 275 10.76 -0.65 -7.45
C ARG A 275 9.83 -1.86 -7.59
N TYR A 276 9.79 -2.43 -8.79
CA TYR A 276 8.94 -3.54 -9.19
C TYR A 276 9.74 -4.83 -9.42
N ASN A 277 9.11 -6.01 -9.32
CA ASN A 277 9.76 -7.32 -9.47
C ASN A 277 10.73 -7.39 -10.66
N PHE A 278 10.32 -6.92 -11.83
CA PHE A 278 11.15 -7.03 -13.04
C PHE A 278 12.47 -6.26 -12.92
N GLN A 279 12.50 -5.17 -12.14
CA GLN A 279 13.69 -4.36 -11.93
C GLN A 279 14.72 -5.07 -11.05
N TYR A 280 14.29 -5.88 -10.08
CA TYR A 280 15.19 -6.74 -9.30
C TYR A 280 15.87 -7.80 -10.16
N GLY A 281 15.26 -8.19 -11.28
CA GLY A 281 15.85 -9.08 -12.28
C GLY A 281 16.93 -8.41 -13.15
N LEU A 282 16.99 -7.08 -13.19
CA LEU A 282 17.96 -6.34 -14.00
C LEU A 282 19.28 -6.19 -13.25
N ILE A 283 20.36 -6.77 -13.80
CA ILE A 283 21.70 -6.72 -13.19
C ILE A 283 22.16 -5.26 -12.95
N ARG A 284 21.86 -4.36 -13.90
CA ARG A 284 22.23 -2.93 -13.82
C ARG A 284 21.54 -2.18 -12.66
N GLU A 285 20.37 -2.63 -12.22
CA GLU A 285 19.61 -1.97 -11.15
C GLU A 285 20.01 -2.48 -9.75
N ARG A 286 20.77 -3.57 -9.63
CA ARG A 286 21.09 -4.20 -8.33
C ARG A 286 21.75 -3.22 -7.36
N GLU A 287 22.70 -2.41 -7.83
CA GLU A 287 23.40 -1.44 -7.00
C GLU A 287 22.45 -0.30 -6.54
N SER A 288 21.60 0.19 -7.45
CA SER A 288 20.59 1.21 -7.18
C SER A 288 19.58 0.73 -6.14
N ILE A 289 19.09 -0.51 -6.28
CA ILE A 289 18.17 -1.15 -5.32
C ILE A 289 18.85 -1.35 -3.97
N ASN A 290 20.09 -1.83 -3.93
CA ASN A 290 20.83 -1.97 -2.68
C ASN A 290 21.04 -0.63 -1.97
N ARG A 291 21.30 0.45 -2.71
CA ARG A 291 21.37 1.81 -2.13
C ARG A 291 20.04 2.23 -1.48
N LEU A 292 18.90 1.87 -2.09
CA LEU A 292 17.57 2.14 -1.51
C LEU A 292 17.30 1.30 -0.25
N ILE A 293 17.65 0.01 -0.27
CA ILE A 293 17.53 -0.89 0.89
C ILE A 293 18.44 -0.38 2.02
N GLU A 294 19.68 -0.04 1.70
CA GLU A 294 20.67 0.50 2.64
C GLU A 294 20.15 1.76 3.31
N LYS A 295 19.66 2.72 2.52
CA LYS A 295 19.08 3.97 3.03
C LYS A 295 17.91 3.68 3.97
N ALA A 296 17.00 2.78 3.61
CA ALA A 296 15.89 2.40 4.47
C ALA A 296 16.34 1.77 5.80
N ILE A 297 17.42 0.95 5.79
CA ILE A 297 17.99 0.37 7.00
C ILE A 297 18.58 1.46 7.90
N LEU A 298 19.37 2.37 7.33
CA LEU A 298 19.98 3.47 8.08
C LEU A 298 18.94 4.44 8.63
N ASP A 299 17.90 4.76 7.85
CA ASP A 299 16.78 5.60 8.30
C ASP A 299 16.03 4.94 9.46
N ALA A 300 15.83 3.62 9.43
CA ALA A 300 15.23 2.86 10.52
C ALA A 300 16.13 2.85 11.78
N ASP A 301 17.43 2.70 11.61
CA ASP A 301 18.42 2.71 12.70
C ASP A 301 18.44 4.07 13.42
N VAL A 302 18.51 5.17 12.67
CA VAL A 302 18.48 6.54 13.21
C VAL A 302 17.18 6.83 13.95
N ARG A 303 16.06 6.28 13.48
CA ARG A 303 14.73 6.39 14.12
C ARG A 303 14.56 5.49 15.34
N GLY A 304 15.57 4.71 15.71
CA GLY A 304 15.50 3.79 16.86
C GLY A 304 14.53 2.63 16.66
N VAL A 305 14.30 2.20 15.41
CA VAL A 305 13.50 1.01 15.09
C VAL A 305 14.23 -0.21 15.65
N LYS A 306 13.50 -1.11 16.33
CA LYS A 306 14.10 -2.31 16.94
C LYS A 306 14.40 -3.38 15.90
N VAL A 307 13.46 -3.62 14.98
CA VAL A 307 13.57 -4.69 13.99
C VAL A 307 13.14 -4.20 12.60
N LEU A 308 13.92 -4.53 11.58
CA LEU A 308 13.57 -4.36 10.18
C LEU A 308 13.54 -5.72 9.49
N SER A 309 12.37 -6.12 9.03
CA SER A 309 12.19 -7.34 8.22
C SER A 309 12.30 -7.05 6.73
N LEU A 310 13.05 -7.88 6.01
CA LEU A 310 13.26 -7.73 4.57
C LEU A 310 12.25 -8.61 3.83
N GLY A 311 11.23 -8.01 3.21
CA GLY A 311 10.22 -8.72 2.41
C GLY A 311 10.58 -8.88 0.93
N LEU A 312 9.99 -9.88 0.30
CA LEU A 312 10.10 -10.21 -1.13
C LEU A 312 11.58 -10.30 -1.58
N LEU A 313 11.93 -9.68 -2.70
CA LEU A 313 13.27 -9.74 -3.29
C LEU A 313 14.28 -8.83 -2.57
N ASN A 314 13.87 -8.07 -1.55
CA ASN A 314 14.78 -7.25 -0.73
C ASN A 314 15.77 -8.12 0.06
N GLN A 315 15.47 -9.39 0.27
CA GLN A 315 16.36 -10.37 0.91
C GLN A 315 16.97 -11.37 -0.10
N ALA A 316 16.96 -11.09 -1.40
CA ALA A 316 17.49 -12.05 -2.38
C ALA A 316 18.99 -12.29 -2.17
N LYS A 317 19.41 -13.56 -2.06
CA LYS A 317 20.82 -13.95 -1.88
C LYS A 317 21.77 -13.32 -2.92
N GLN A 318 21.35 -13.27 -4.19
CA GLN A 318 22.14 -12.68 -5.29
C GLN A 318 22.22 -11.14 -5.24
N LEU A 319 21.35 -10.49 -4.46
CA LEU A 319 21.28 -9.04 -4.34
C LEU A 319 22.16 -8.57 -3.18
N ASN A 320 21.98 -9.14 -1.98
CA ASN A 320 22.65 -8.68 -0.76
C ASN A 320 22.94 -9.79 0.26
N GLY A 321 22.92 -11.06 -0.15
CA GLY A 321 23.22 -12.19 0.73
C GLY A 321 22.19 -12.37 1.86
N ASN A 322 20.89 -12.18 1.58
CA ASN A 322 19.84 -12.19 2.61
C ASN A 322 20.10 -11.15 3.72
N GLY A 323 20.53 -9.94 3.34
CA GLY A 323 20.83 -8.85 4.26
C GLY A 323 22.22 -8.86 4.90
N GLU A 324 23.01 -9.94 4.74
CA GLU A 324 24.37 -10.07 5.29
C GLU A 324 25.31 -8.95 4.82
N LEU A 325 25.14 -8.46 3.60
CA LEU A 325 25.90 -7.31 3.09
C LEU A 325 25.87 -6.10 4.03
N PHE A 326 24.72 -5.81 4.64
CA PHE A 326 24.53 -4.62 5.45
C PHE A 326 25.04 -4.80 6.88
N THR A 327 24.99 -6.01 7.44
CA THR A 327 25.55 -6.29 8.77
C THR A 327 27.07 -6.25 8.76
N HIS A 328 27.72 -6.71 7.68
CA HIS A 328 29.18 -6.55 7.51
C HIS A 328 29.58 -5.10 7.29
N LYS A 329 28.81 -4.33 6.50
CA LYS A 329 29.08 -2.91 6.23
C LYS A 329 28.87 -2.05 7.48
N TYR A 330 27.88 -2.38 8.30
CA TYR A 330 27.49 -1.65 9.50
C TYR A 330 27.41 -2.57 10.72
N PRO A 331 28.55 -2.94 11.33
CA PRO A 331 28.58 -3.89 12.45
C PRO A 331 27.97 -3.35 13.76
N LYS A 332 27.65 -2.05 13.83
CA LYS A 332 27.10 -1.37 15.00
C LYS A 332 25.62 -0.97 14.82
N LEU A 333 24.90 -1.59 13.89
CA LEU A 333 23.45 -1.35 13.74
C LEU A 333 22.72 -1.67 15.05
N GLY A 334 21.93 -0.70 15.51
CA GLY A 334 20.97 -0.87 16.60
C GLY A 334 19.74 -1.65 16.14
N VAL A 335 19.30 -1.44 14.90
CA VAL A 335 18.20 -2.18 14.28
C VAL A 335 18.61 -3.62 13.94
N ARG A 336 17.77 -4.60 14.30
CA ARG A 336 17.97 -6.01 13.93
C ARG A 336 17.37 -6.30 12.57
N LEU A 337 18.16 -6.90 11.69
CA LEU A 337 17.72 -7.31 10.35
C LEU A 337 17.18 -8.73 10.41
N VAL A 338 15.98 -8.94 9.88
CA VAL A 338 15.30 -10.24 9.90
C VAL A 338 14.84 -10.60 8.49
N ASP A 339 15.46 -11.63 7.91
CA ASP A 339 15.01 -12.20 6.65
C ASP A 339 13.72 -13.01 6.88
N GLY A 340 13.58 -13.69 8.03
CA GLY A 340 12.39 -14.43 8.48
C GLY A 340 12.31 -15.89 7.99
N SER A 341 13.43 -16.42 7.51
CA SER A 341 13.56 -17.78 6.97
C SER A 341 13.22 -18.88 7.98
N GLY A 342 13.49 -18.67 9.28
CA GLY A 342 13.22 -19.63 10.34
C GLY A 342 11.73 -19.87 10.55
N LEU A 343 10.92 -18.80 10.62
CA LEU A 343 9.48 -18.95 10.74
C LEU A 343 8.86 -19.50 9.44
N ALA A 344 9.36 -19.09 8.27
CA ALA A 344 8.92 -19.66 7.00
C ALA A 344 9.17 -21.18 6.94
N THR A 345 10.36 -21.62 7.37
CA THR A 345 10.72 -23.04 7.51
C THR A 345 9.79 -23.76 8.47
N ALA A 346 9.50 -23.17 9.64
CA ALA A 346 8.59 -23.75 10.62
C ALA A 346 7.16 -23.93 10.06
N VAL A 347 6.63 -22.93 9.36
CA VAL A 347 5.30 -22.99 8.73
C VAL A 347 5.22 -24.11 7.71
N VAL A 348 6.24 -24.28 6.86
CA VAL A 348 6.29 -25.39 5.89
C VAL A 348 6.33 -26.74 6.61
N LEU A 349 7.24 -26.91 7.58
CA LEU A 349 7.40 -28.17 8.32
C LEU A 349 6.15 -28.59 9.10
N LYS A 350 5.35 -27.64 9.60
CA LYS A 350 4.10 -27.90 10.33
C LYS A 350 2.90 -28.09 9.38
N SER A 351 3.05 -27.73 8.11
CA SER A 351 2.04 -27.98 7.06
C SER A 351 2.12 -29.41 6.50
N ILE A 352 3.24 -30.09 6.70
CA ILE A 352 3.45 -31.49 6.30
C ILE A 352 2.72 -32.42 7.29
N PRO A 353 1.85 -33.33 6.83
CA PRO A 353 1.23 -34.36 7.66
C PRO A 353 2.25 -35.20 8.42
N SER A 354 1.99 -35.50 9.69
CA SER A 354 2.90 -36.22 10.58
C SER A 354 3.21 -37.66 10.17
N ASP A 355 2.36 -38.27 9.34
CA ASP A 355 2.48 -39.62 8.80
C ASP A 355 3.28 -39.70 7.48
N THR A 356 3.79 -38.56 6.99
CA THR A 356 4.55 -38.49 5.75
C THR A 356 5.90 -39.20 5.86
N LYS A 357 6.14 -40.19 5.01
CA LYS A 357 7.41 -40.94 4.94
C LYS A 357 8.36 -40.47 3.83
N HIS A 358 7.80 -39.98 2.73
CA HIS A 358 8.55 -39.58 1.53
C HIS A 358 8.10 -38.19 1.08
N VAL A 359 9.07 -37.33 0.78
CA VAL A 359 8.85 -35.97 0.28
C VAL A 359 9.74 -35.74 -0.93
N PHE A 360 9.21 -35.08 -1.96
CA PHE A 360 10.01 -34.55 -3.05
C PHE A 360 10.33 -33.08 -2.80
N LEU A 361 11.61 -32.72 -2.76
CA LEU A 361 12.07 -31.35 -2.58
C LEU A 361 12.63 -30.83 -3.91
N CYS A 362 11.89 -29.92 -4.55
CA CYS A 362 12.27 -29.20 -5.76
C CYS A 362 13.04 -27.93 -5.38
N GLY A 363 14.37 -27.98 -5.43
CA GLY A 363 15.19 -26.84 -5.01
C GLY A 363 15.92 -27.14 -3.71
N GLY A 364 17.24 -27.05 -3.73
CA GLY A 364 18.11 -27.24 -2.56
C GLY A 364 19.09 -26.11 -2.33
N SER A 365 18.86 -24.96 -2.97
CA SER A 365 19.84 -23.86 -3.02
C SER A 365 19.49 -22.70 -2.10
N SER A 366 18.20 -22.53 -1.78
CA SER A 366 17.77 -21.50 -0.85
C SER A 366 18.08 -21.90 0.60
N LYS A 367 18.15 -20.91 1.49
CA LYS A 367 18.33 -21.13 2.93
C LYS A 367 17.15 -21.88 3.54
N VAL A 368 15.93 -21.57 3.13
CA VAL A 368 14.69 -22.20 3.61
C VAL A 368 14.62 -23.67 3.19
N GLU A 369 14.82 -23.98 1.90
CA GLU A 369 14.80 -25.36 1.40
C GLU A 369 15.86 -26.24 2.09
N ARG A 370 17.07 -25.70 2.30
CA ARG A 370 18.14 -26.42 3.01
C ARG A 370 17.74 -26.74 4.45
N ALA A 371 17.17 -25.78 5.16
CA ALA A 371 16.73 -25.99 6.54
C ALA A 371 15.56 -27.00 6.61
N ILE A 372 14.64 -26.98 5.66
CA ILE A 372 13.56 -27.96 5.53
C ILE A 372 14.14 -29.36 5.31
N ALA A 373 15.08 -29.51 4.37
CA ALA A 373 15.71 -30.80 4.07
C ALA A 373 16.36 -31.40 5.32
N THR A 374 17.19 -30.62 6.01
CA THR A 374 17.87 -31.06 7.24
C THR A 374 16.86 -31.47 8.32
N ALA A 375 15.85 -30.63 8.60
CA ALA A 375 14.85 -30.92 9.62
C ALA A 375 13.98 -32.14 9.30
N LEU A 376 13.70 -32.42 8.02
CA LEU A 376 12.99 -33.62 7.61
C LEU A 376 13.84 -34.88 7.76
N CYS A 377 15.11 -34.83 7.38
CA CYS A 377 16.03 -35.95 7.56
C CYS A 377 16.23 -36.30 9.05
N GLU A 378 16.32 -35.31 9.93
CA GLU A 378 16.40 -35.51 11.38
C GLU A 378 15.13 -36.14 11.97
N ARG A 379 13.97 -35.91 11.34
CA ARG A 379 12.69 -36.57 11.67
C ARG A 379 12.55 -37.98 11.06
N GLY A 380 13.58 -38.46 10.35
CA GLY A 380 13.56 -39.76 9.68
C GLY A 380 12.67 -39.82 8.43
N VAL A 381 12.33 -38.67 7.84
CA VAL A 381 11.56 -38.59 6.59
C VAL A 381 12.52 -38.64 5.41
N GLN A 382 12.21 -39.49 4.42
CA GLN A 382 13.05 -39.62 3.24
C GLN A 382 12.82 -38.44 2.28
N VAL A 383 13.87 -37.64 2.05
CA VAL A 383 13.85 -36.48 1.15
C VAL A 383 14.47 -36.86 -0.19
N ILE A 384 13.65 -36.80 -1.24
CA ILE A 384 14.04 -37.09 -2.62
C ILE A 384 14.25 -35.76 -3.36
N MET A 385 15.38 -35.63 -4.05
CA MET A 385 15.75 -34.40 -4.76
C MET A 385 16.56 -34.71 -6.02
N ASN A 386 16.77 -33.71 -6.86
CA ASN A 386 17.57 -33.88 -8.08
C ASN A 386 19.06 -34.04 -7.74
N GLN A 387 19.80 -34.73 -8.62
CA GLN A 387 21.24 -35.03 -8.42
C GLN A 387 22.07 -33.80 -8.02
N LYS A 388 21.91 -32.68 -8.74
CA LYS A 388 22.66 -31.45 -8.47
C LYS A 388 22.41 -30.88 -7.07
N GLU A 389 21.19 -31.01 -6.57
CA GLU A 389 20.78 -30.49 -5.26
C GLU A 389 21.24 -31.43 -4.15
N TYR A 390 21.15 -32.74 -4.39
CA TYR A 390 21.69 -33.77 -3.52
C TYR A 390 23.17 -33.56 -3.24
N ASP A 391 23.97 -33.36 -4.28
CA ASP A 391 25.42 -33.19 -4.14
C ASP A 391 25.78 -31.93 -3.31
N MET A 392 25.01 -30.85 -3.44
CA MET A 392 25.20 -29.64 -2.64
C MET A 392 24.82 -29.84 -1.16
N LEU A 393 23.70 -30.51 -0.90
CA LEU A 393 23.17 -30.72 0.45
C LEU A 393 23.98 -31.75 1.22
N LYS A 394 24.44 -32.83 0.57
CA LYS A 394 25.24 -33.90 1.17
C LYS A 394 26.48 -33.38 1.90
N LEU A 395 27.10 -32.30 1.39
CA LEU A 395 28.30 -31.71 1.98
C LEU A 395 28.05 -30.96 3.30
N ARG A 396 26.80 -30.70 3.66
CA ARG A 396 26.44 -29.85 4.82
C ARG A 396 25.56 -30.55 5.85
N VAL A 397 25.13 -31.78 5.58
CA VAL A 397 24.23 -32.55 6.43
C VAL A 397 25.03 -33.61 7.19
N SER A 398 24.63 -33.93 8.43
CA SER A 398 25.29 -34.95 9.24
C SER A 398 25.21 -36.35 8.61
N GLU A 399 26.19 -37.20 8.90
CA GLU A 399 26.25 -38.57 8.34
C GLU A 399 25.00 -39.40 8.62
N SER A 400 24.37 -39.21 9.79
CA SER A 400 23.11 -39.87 10.16
C SER A 400 21.93 -39.45 9.28
N SER A 401 21.91 -38.19 8.85
CA SER A 401 20.84 -37.60 8.05
C SER A 401 21.02 -37.87 6.55
N ILE A 402 22.24 -38.20 6.10
CA ILE A 402 22.52 -38.61 4.71
C ILE A 402 21.74 -39.88 4.33
N ALA A 403 21.49 -40.79 5.27
CA ALA A 403 20.71 -42.01 5.03
C ALA A 403 19.28 -41.73 4.52
N TYR A 404 18.74 -40.55 4.87
CA TYR A 404 17.39 -40.12 4.50
C TYR A 404 17.36 -39.25 3.24
N LEU A 405 18.51 -38.93 2.63
CA LEU A 405 18.62 -38.19 1.37
C LEU A 405 18.77 -39.17 0.19
N LYS A 406 17.91 -39.07 -0.82
CA LYS A 406 18.03 -39.86 -2.06
C LYS A 406 17.95 -39.00 -3.32
N PHE A 407 18.69 -39.39 -4.35
CA PHE A 407 18.69 -38.77 -5.68
C PHE A 407 17.68 -39.40 -6.66
N SER A 408 17.16 -40.58 -6.32
CA SER A 408 16.17 -41.32 -7.11
C SER A 408 15.36 -42.23 -6.19
N SER A 409 14.09 -42.46 -6.54
CA SER A 409 13.16 -43.33 -5.83
C SER A 409 12.25 -44.01 -6.85
N ASP A 410 11.95 -45.29 -6.64
CA ASP A 410 10.98 -46.04 -7.45
C ASP A 410 9.53 -45.55 -7.20
N GLU A 411 9.29 -44.91 -6.05
CA GLU A 411 8.01 -44.32 -5.67
C GLU A 411 8.04 -42.80 -5.75
N THR A 412 7.05 -42.21 -6.42
CA THR A 412 6.87 -40.76 -6.53
C THR A 412 6.11 -40.22 -5.31
N PRO A 413 6.70 -39.31 -4.51
CA PRO A 413 6.05 -38.78 -3.32
C PRO A 413 4.75 -38.04 -3.61
N GLN A 414 3.82 -38.08 -2.65
CA GLN A 414 2.59 -37.29 -2.69
C GLN A 414 2.82 -35.81 -2.29
N ILE A 415 3.91 -35.51 -1.58
CA ILE A 415 4.20 -34.17 -1.10
C ILE A 415 5.40 -33.62 -1.85
N TRP A 416 5.18 -32.47 -2.48
CA TRP A 416 6.14 -31.76 -3.30
C TRP A 416 6.39 -30.39 -2.67
N ILE A 417 7.62 -30.14 -2.25
CA ILE A 417 8.03 -28.91 -1.58
C ILE A 417 8.98 -28.16 -2.49
N GLY A 418 8.81 -26.85 -2.64
CA GLY A 418 9.79 -26.02 -3.33
C GLY A 418 9.20 -24.94 -4.21
N ASP A 419 10.08 -24.08 -4.72
CA ASP A 419 9.70 -22.86 -5.44
C ASP A 419 9.87 -22.92 -6.94
N ILE A 420 10.76 -23.78 -7.41
CA ILE A 420 11.07 -23.95 -8.82
C ILE A 420 10.44 -25.28 -9.28
N ILE A 421 9.13 -25.42 -9.05
CA ILE A 421 8.37 -26.55 -9.58
C ILE A 421 7.86 -26.16 -10.96
N ASP A 422 8.58 -26.58 -11.99
CA ASP A 422 8.24 -26.23 -13.36
C ASP A 422 6.92 -26.88 -13.82
N ASP A 423 6.35 -26.34 -14.90
CA ASP A 423 5.07 -26.84 -15.43
C ASP A 423 5.16 -28.35 -15.78
N LYS A 424 6.33 -28.88 -16.16
CA LYS A 424 6.50 -30.30 -16.51
C LYS A 424 6.53 -31.20 -15.27
N GLN A 425 7.19 -30.77 -14.21
CA GLN A 425 7.27 -31.44 -12.91
C GLN A 425 5.89 -31.51 -12.27
N GLN A 426 5.12 -30.42 -12.31
CA GLN A 426 3.73 -30.43 -11.84
C GLN A 426 2.85 -31.42 -12.63
N MET A 427 3.06 -31.52 -13.95
CA MET A 427 2.35 -32.47 -14.80
C MET A 427 2.77 -33.92 -14.54
N GLY A 428 4.01 -34.16 -14.13
CA GLY A 428 4.55 -35.48 -13.77
C GLY A 428 4.22 -35.95 -12.34
N ALA A 429 3.68 -35.09 -11.48
CA ALA A 429 3.33 -35.43 -10.11
C ALA A 429 2.16 -36.45 -10.04
N PRO A 430 2.06 -37.26 -8.97
CA PRO A 430 0.97 -38.21 -8.82
C PRO A 430 -0.38 -37.49 -8.64
N LYS A 431 -1.47 -38.17 -9.00
CA LYS A 431 -2.83 -37.65 -8.77
C LYS A 431 -3.06 -37.44 -7.26
N GLY A 432 -3.60 -36.28 -6.89
CA GLY A 432 -3.81 -35.91 -5.48
C GLY A 432 -2.58 -35.33 -4.78
N ALA A 433 -1.48 -35.07 -5.49
CA ALA A 433 -0.28 -34.51 -4.91
C ALA A 433 -0.55 -33.16 -4.21
N THR A 434 0.18 -32.91 -3.13
CA THR A 434 0.16 -31.65 -2.39
C THR A 434 1.44 -30.86 -2.64
N PHE A 435 1.30 -29.66 -3.19
CA PHE A 435 2.39 -28.73 -3.44
C PHE A 435 2.50 -27.70 -2.29
N ILE A 436 3.69 -27.60 -1.70
CA ILE A 436 3.99 -26.67 -0.61
C ILE A 436 5.09 -25.70 -1.06
N PRO A 437 4.76 -24.43 -1.33
CA PRO A 437 5.75 -23.43 -1.70
C PRO A 437 6.69 -23.09 -0.54
N THR A 438 7.92 -22.71 -0.86
CA THR A 438 8.96 -22.27 0.11
C THR A 438 9.33 -20.79 -0.04
N SER A 439 8.77 -20.10 -1.03
CA SER A 439 9.07 -18.72 -1.42
C SER A 439 7.96 -17.78 -1.01
N GLN A 440 8.35 -16.52 -1.04
CA GLN A 440 7.47 -15.38 -0.92
C GLN A 440 6.65 -15.13 -2.18
N PHE A 441 6.53 -16.06 -3.14
CA PHE A 441 5.68 -15.90 -4.32
C PHE A 441 4.77 -17.12 -4.46
N PRO A 442 3.53 -16.95 -4.95
CA PRO A 442 2.61 -18.07 -5.08
C PRO A 442 3.00 -18.96 -6.26
N LEU A 443 2.87 -20.28 -6.10
CA LEU A 443 3.06 -21.24 -7.19
C LEU A 443 1.93 -21.13 -8.22
N LYS A 444 2.29 -21.19 -9.50
CA LYS A 444 1.34 -21.30 -10.60
C LYS A 444 0.66 -22.67 -10.53
N ARG A 445 -0.68 -22.68 -10.53
CA ARG A 445 -1.49 -23.90 -10.47
C ARG A 445 -1.69 -24.48 -11.87
N MET A 446 -1.10 -25.64 -12.16
CA MET A 446 -1.23 -26.31 -13.46
C MET A 446 -2.32 -27.38 -13.48
N ARG A 447 -2.62 -27.99 -12.33
CA ARG A 447 -3.56 -29.12 -12.22
C ARG A 447 -4.66 -28.84 -11.21
N LYS A 448 -5.88 -29.31 -11.50
CA LYS A 448 -7.04 -29.15 -10.61
C LYS A 448 -7.22 -30.31 -9.62
N ASP A 449 -6.61 -31.45 -9.92
CA ASP A 449 -6.67 -32.68 -9.13
C ASP A 449 -5.56 -32.77 -8.06
N CYS A 450 -4.79 -31.69 -7.87
CA CYS A 450 -3.72 -31.56 -6.88
C CYS A 450 -4.07 -30.42 -5.89
N THR A 451 -3.54 -30.52 -4.68
CA THR A 451 -3.70 -29.49 -3.64
C THR A 451 -2.52 -28.53 -3.68
N TYR A 452 -2.78 -27.22 -3.73
CA TYR A 452 -1.74 -26.19 -3.71
C TYR A 452 -1.89 -25.36 -2.46
N LEU A 453 -0.93 -25.47 -1.54
CA LEU A 453 -0.90 -24.62 -0.35
C LEU A 453 -0.45 -23.21 -0.72
N SER A 454 -0.84 -22.23 0.10
CA SER A 454 -0.36 -20.86 -0.02
C SER A 454 1.12 -20.75 0.34
N SER A 455 1.80 -19.69 -0.13
CA SER A 455 3.10 -19.27 0.38
C SER A 455 3.10 -19.25 1.92
N PRO A 456 4.21 -19.60 2.59
CA PRO A 456 4.32 -19.62 4.05
C PRO A 456 3.73 -18.35 4.69
N ALA A 457 2.60 -18.52 5.38
CA ALA A 457 1.81 -17.44 5.92
C ALA A 457 0.97 -17.92 7.11
N MET A 458 0.56 -16.98 7.96
CA MET A 458 -0.25 -17.26 9.14
C MET A 458 -1.33 -16.19 9.29
N LYS A 459 -2.43 -16.56 9.93
CA LYS A 459 -3.48 -15.62 10.34
C LYS A 459 -2.98 -14.80 11.53
N ILE A 460 -3.23 -13.50 11.50
CA ILE A 460 -2.80 -12.56 12.55
C ILE A 460 -3.79 -12.53 13.73
N PRO A 461 -3.34 -12.17 14.95
CA PRO A 461 -4.20 -12.06 16.12
C PRO A 461 -5.33 -11.05 15.94
N GLU A 462 -6.53 -11.33 16.48
CA GLU A 462 -7.69 -10.42 16.41
C GLU A 462 -7.40 -9.02 16.96
N ALA A 463 -6.55 -8.93 17.99
CA ALA A 463 -6.11 -7.69 18.61
C ALA A 463 -5.31 -6.74 17.69
N MET A 464 -4.87 -7.19 16.50
CA MET A 464 -4.17 -6.33 15.55
C MET A 464 -5.13 -5.33 14.90
N GLN A 465 -4.79 -4.05 15.02
CA GLN A 465 -5.55 -2.89 14.54
C GLN A 465 -4.98 -2.35 13.24
N ASN A 466 -5.80 -1.55 12.53
CA ASN A 466 -5.46 -0.87 11.27
C ASN A 466 -5.12 -1.80 10.09
N VAL A 467 -5.63 -3.04 10.11
CA VAL A 467 -5.45 -4.02 9.04
C VAL A 467 -6.49 -3.78 7.94
N HIS A 468 -6.22 -2.80 7.08
CA HIS A 468 -7.11 -2.39 6.00
C HIS A 468 -6.78 -3.05 4.66
N THR A 469 -5.53 -3.46 4.45
CA THR A 469 -5.03 -3.97 3.18
C THR A 469 -4.65 -5.45 3.24
N CYS A 470 -4.73 -6.13 2.10
CA CYS A 470 -4.16 -7.47 1.90
C CYS A 470 -2.65 -7.39 1.67
N GLU A 471 -1.92 -8.42 2.10
CA GLU A 471 -0.50 -8.54 1.79
C GLU A 471 -0.33 -9.29 0.46
N ASN A 472 -0.25 -8.54 -0.64
CA ASN A 472 -0.18 -9.07 -2.00
C ASN A 472 -1.37 -10.01 -2.31
N TRP A 473 -1.12 -11.30 -2.54
CA TRP A 473 -2.11 -12.35 -2.80
C TRP A 473 -2.67 -13.00 -1.53
N LEU A 474 -2.20 -12.62 -0.34
CA LEU A 474 -2.72 -13.17 0.91
C LEU A 474 -4.05 -12.49 1.28
N PRO A 475 -5.06 -13.26 1.74
CA PRO A 475 -6.30 -12.70 2.25
C PRO A 475 -6.09 -11.69 3.37
N ARG A 476 -7.05 -10.78 3.55
CA ARG A 476 -7.01 -9.81 4.64
C ARG A 476 -6.92 -10.54 5.99
N ARG A 477 -6.08 -10.04 6.89
CA ARG A 477 -5.72 -10.67 8.18
C ARG A 477 -4.87 -11.94 8.07
N VAL A 478 -4.25 -12.16 6.92
CA VAL A 478 -3.18 -13.15 6.73
C VAL A 478 -1.92 -12.40 6.32
N MET A 479 -0.79 -12.72 6.94
CA MET A 479 0.52 -12.12 6.64
C MET A 479 1.54 -13.21 6.36
N SER A 480 2.56 -12.87 5.56
CA SER A 480 3.63 -13.80 5.25
C SER A 480 4.46 -14.14 6.49
N ALA A 481 5.01 -15.35 6.52
CA ALA A 481 5.85 -15.80 7.63
C ALA A 481 7.07 -14.90 7.83
N TRP A 482 7.66 -14.38 6.75
CA TRP A 482 8.81 -13.47 6.79
C TRP A 482 8.48 -12.15 7.50
N ARG A 483 7.31 -11.57 7.21
CA ARG A 483 6.84 -10.37 7.91
C ARG A 483 6.55 -10.64 9.39
N ILE A 484 5.89 -11.77 9.69
CA ILE A 484 5.57 -12.16 11.07
C ILE A 484 6.84 -12.43 11.88
N ALA A 485 7.88 -12.99 11.27
CA ALA A 485 9.16 -13.25 11.94
C ALA A 485 9.77 -11.97 12.51
N GLY A 486 9.73 -10.86 11.75
CA GLY A 486 10.17 -9.55 12.23
C GLY A 486 9.34 -9.03 13.41
N MET A 487 8.03 -9.28 13.40
CA MET A 487 7.16 -8.92 14.53
C MET A 487 7.49 -9.75 15.77
N VAL A 488 7.69 -11.06 15.62
CA VAL A 488 8.02 -11.98 16.72
C VAL A 488 9.38 -11.64 17.33
N HIS A 489 10.39 -11.29 16.51
CA HIS A 489 11.69 -10.84 17.00
C HIS A 489 11.57 -9.63 17.92
N ALA A 490 10.77 -8.63 17.53
CA ALA A 490 10.57 -7.43 18.32
C ALA A 490 9.75 -7.69 19.60
N LEU A 491 8.74 -8.57 19.52
CA LEU A 491 7.89 -8.94 20.65
C LEU A 491 8.66 -9.74 21.71
N GLU A 492 9.58 -10.60 21.29
CA GLU A 492 10.43 -11.38 22.21
C GLU A 492 11.74 -10.67 22.58
N GLY A 493 12.07 -9.55 21.93
CA GLY A 493 13.29 -8.78 22.21
C GLY A 493 14.57 -9.53 21.88
N TRP A 494 14.60 -10.28 20.77
CA TRP A 494 15.80 -11.01 20.36
C TRP A 494 16.83 -10.06 19.73
N ASP A 495 18.06 -10.13 20.23
CA ASP A 495 19.18 -9.29 19.79
C ASP A 495 19.92 -9.79 18.53
N MET A 496 19.51 -10.95 17.99
CA MET A 496 20.16 -11.59 16.86
C MET A 496 19.70 -10.97 15.53
N HIS A 497 20.63 -10.83 14.58
CA HIS A 497 20.28 -10.64 13.17
C HIS A 497 19.95 -12.01 12.55
N GLU A 498 18.81 -12.12 11.89
CA GLU A 498 18.45 -13.29 11.08
C GLU A 498 18.76 -12.96 9.61
N CYS A 499 20.03 -13.07 9.20
CA CYS A 499 20.51 -12.71 7.87
C CYS A 499 21.57 -13.71 7.38
N GLY A 500 21.98 -13.64 6.11
CA GLY A 500 23.00 -14.55 5.60
C GLY A 500 22.57 -16.02 5.71
N ASP A 501 23.42 -16.86 6.28
CA ASP A 501 23.09 -18.26 6.62
C ASP A 501 22.51 -18.41 8.05
N ASP A 502 22.54 -17.37 8.89
CA ASP A 502 22.08 -17.41 10.29
C ASP A 502 20.55 -17.45 10.40
N MET A 503 20.00 -18.45 11.10
CA MET A 503 18.55 -18.66 11.22
C MET A 503 18.15 -18.82 12.68
N MET A 504 16.98 -18.30 13.05
CA MET A 504 16.42 -18.60 14.37
C MET A 504 15.94 -20.06 14.44
N ASP A 505 16.19 -20.71 15.57
CA ASP A 505 15.67 -22.03 15.91
C ASP A 505 14.18 -22.15 15.60
N ILE A 506 13.87 -23.19 14.81
CA ILE A 506 12.58 -23.41 14.15
C ILE A 506 11.47 -23.58 15.20
N GLU A 507 11.71 -24.36 16.25
CA GLU A 507 10.69 -24.64 17.28
C GLU A 507 10.54 -23.45 18.24
N LYS A 508 11.63 -22.73 18.54
CA LYS A 508 11.59 -21.49 19.32
C LYS A 508 10.77 -20.41 18.62
N VAL A 509 11.02 -20.14 17.33
CA VAL A 509 10.27 -19.11 16.59
C VAL A 509 8.82 -19.50 16.35
N TRP A 510 8.56 -20.78 16.10
CA TRP A 510 7.20 -21.31 16.02
C TRP A 510 6.42 -21.10 17.32
N SER A 511 7.00 -21.53 18.45
CA SER A 511 6.35 -21.42 19.76
C SER A 511 6.07 -19.97 20.15
N ALA A 512 7.00 -19.07 19.84
CA ALA A 512 6.81 -17.64 20.04
C ALA A 512 5.70 -17.05 19.15
N ALA A 513 5.62 -17.46 17.88
CA ALA A 513 4.53 -17.03 16.99
C ALA A 513 3.16 -17.46 17.53
N ILE A 514 3.01 -18.72 17.94
CA ILE A 514 1.76 -19.21 18.54
C ILE A 514 1.43 -18.46 19.84
N LYS A 515 2.42 -18.24 20.72
CA LYS A 515 2.28 -17.50 21.99
C LYS A 515 1.73 -16.08 21.78
N HIS A 516 2.12 -15.40 20.70
CA HIS A 516 1.63 -14.06 20.37
C HIS A 516 0.31 -14.05 19.59
N GLY A 517 -0.29 -15.22 19.36
CA GLY A 517 -1.62 -15.38 18.75
C GLY A 517 -1.62 -15.47 17.23
N PHE A 518 -0.46 -15.69 16.60
CA PHE A 518 -0.40 -16.03 15.17
C PHE A 518 -0.79 -17.49 15.00
N THR A 519 -1.74 -17.78 14.11
CA THR A 519 -2.23 -19.14 13.91
C THR A 519 -1.94 -19.63 12.49
N PRO A 520 -1.47 -20.88 12.30
CA PRO A 520 -1.25 -21.42 10.97
C PRO A 520 -2.55 -21.43 10.17
N LEU A 521 -2.42 -21.32 8.84
CA LEU A 521 -3.56 -21.49 7.94
C LEU A 521 -3.95 -22.97 7.97
N SER A 522 -5.15 -23.27 8.47
CA SER A 522 -5.76 -24.59 8.25
C SER A 522 -5.92 -24.79 6.74
N LYS A 523 -5.65 -26.00 6.24
CA LYS A 523 -5.78 -26.38 4.81
C LYS A 523 -6.99 -25.66 4.20
N ALA A 524 -6.71 -24.76 3.25
CA ALA A 524 -7.71 -23.99 2.51
C ALA A 524 -8.49 -24.89 1.54
#